data_AF-A0A6G3WZ86-F1
#
_entry.id   AF-A0A6G3WZ86-F1
#
_cell.length_a   1.000
_cell.length_b   1.000
_cell.length_c   1.000
_cell.angle_alpha   90.00
_cell.angle_beta   90.00
_cell.angle_gamma   90.00
#
_symmetry.space_group_name_H-M   'P 1'
#
loop_
_entity.id
_entity.type
_entity.pdbx_description
1 polymer ?
#
loop_
_entity_poly.entity_id
_entity_poly.type
_entity_poly.pdbx_seq_one_letter_code
_entity_poly.pdbx_strand_id
1 'polypeptide(L)'
;TSGSTGRPKGVLVPHANVTALVDAVRDDFALSPDDAWTCFHSAAFDFSVWEIWGALLTGARLVVVDHWTSRHPEDFHALLARERVSVLSQTPSAFTLLAAADRTGGKLPALRLVVLGG
;
A
#
# COMPACT_ATOMS: atom_id res chain seq x y z
N THR A 1 9.04 4.72 16.51
CA THR A 1 10.05 5.24 15.55
C THR A 1 11.43 5.19 16.18
N SER A 2 12.50 5.17 15.37
CA SER A 2 13.88 5.20 15.87
C SER A 2 14.14 6.51 16.61
N GLY A 3 14.56 6.41 17.88
CA GLY A 3 14.96 7.59 18.65
C GLY A 3 16.45 7.85 18.45
N SER A 4 16.83 9.11 18.22
CA SER A 4 18.24 9.52 18.16
C SER A 4 19.04 9.21 19.44
N THR A 5 18.35 8.93 20.55
CA THR A 5 18.90 8.56 21.85
C THR A 5 19.05 7.05 22.05
N GLY A 6 18.77 6.23 21.03
CA GLY A 6 18.75 4.76 21.11
C GLY A 6 17.50 4.17 21.78
N ARG A 7 16.60 5.01 22.31
CA ARG A 7 15.32 4.59 22.89
C ARG A 7 14.19 4.93 21.91
N PRO A 8 13.41 3.94 21.43
CA PRO A 8 12.29 4.19 20.53
C PRO A 8 11.25 5.14 21.16
N LYS A 9 10.66 5.99 20.33
CA LYS A 9 9.53 6.85 20.71
C LYS A 9 8.25 6.33 20.07
N GLY A 10 7.18 6.26 20.86
CA GLY A 10 5.84 5.98 20.35
C GLY A 10 5.21 7.26 19.80
N VAL A 11 4.54 7.15 18.65
CA VAL A 11 3.72 8.24 18.11
C VAL A 11 2.27 7.86 18.39
N LEU A 12 1.56 8.72 19.14
CA LEU A 12 0.14 8.54 19.40
C LEU A 12 -0.65 9.12 18.23
N VAL A 13 -1.42 8.28 17.55
CA VAL A 13 -2.28 8.67 16.43
C VAL A 13 -3.74 8.39 16.79
N PRO A 14 -4.53 9.42 17.10
CA PRO A 14 -5.98 9.29 17.31
C PRO A 14 -6.72 8.75 16.07
N HIS A 15 -7.85 8.07 16.30
CA HIS A 15 -8.72 7.58 15.22
C HIS A 15 -9.13 8.69 14.23
N ALA A 16 -9.41 9.89 14.73
CA ALA A 16 -9.81 11.03 13.91
C ALA A 16 -8.75 11.42 12.86
N ASN A 17 -7.46 11.18 13.13
CA ASN A 17 -6.41 11.43 12.15
C ASN A 17 -6.46 10.44 10.98
N VAL A 18 -6.80 9.18 11.25
CA VAL A 18 -6.93 8.14 10.21
C VAL A 18 -8.15 8.43 9.33
N THR A 19 -9.29 8.76 9.93
CA THR A 19 -10.49 9.09 9.15
C THR A 19 -10.29 10.38 8.35
N ALA A 20 -9.70 11.41 8.95
CA ALA A 20 -9.41 12.66 8.26
C ALA A 20 -8.45 12.48 7.08
N LEU A 21 -7.44 11.60 7.19
CA LEU A 21 -6.55 11.26 6.08
C LEU A 21 -7.33 10.69 4.89
N VAL A 22 -8.17 9.69 5.12
CA VAL A 22 -8.92 9.03 4.03
C VAL A 22 -9.94 9.98 3.42
N ASP A 23 -10.67 10.74 4.24
CA ASP A 23 -11.67 11.70 3.77
C ASP A 23 -11.03 12.83 2.94
N ALA A 24 -9.83 13.29 3.32
CA ALA A 24 -9.14 14.37 2.62
C ALA A 24 -8.72 14.01 1.18
N VAL A 25 -8.57 12.72 0.86
CA VAL A 25 -8.06 12.27 -0.46
C VAL A 25 -9.06 11.41 -1.23
N ARG A 26 -10.21 11.08 -0.63
CA ARG A 26 -11.20 10.16 -1.19
C ARG A 26 -11.64 10.58 -2.60
N ASP A 27 -12.05 11.83 -2.75
CA ASP A 27 -12.59 12.35 -4.01
C ASP A 27 -11.47 12.58 -5.03
N ASP A 28 -10.35 13.18 -4.59
CA ASP A 28 -9.18 13.46 -5.44
C ASP A 28 -8.57 12.19 -6.04
N PHE A 29 -8.56 11.08 -5.28
CA PHE A 29 -8.07 9.79 -5.75
C PHE A 29 -9.19 8.89 -6.29
N ALA A 30 -10.44 9.36 -6.31
CA ALA A 30 -11.62 8.61 -6.70
C ALA A 30 -11.65 7.21 -6.05
N LEU A 31 -11.45 7.14 -4.74
CA LEU A 31 -11.45 5.88 -4.00
C LEU A 31 -12.85 5.27 -3.98
N SER A 32 -12.95 4.00 -4.34
CA SER A 32 -14.23 3.32 -4.59
C SER A 32 -14.27 1.93 -3.95
N PRO A 33 -15.46 1.40 -3.59
CA PRO A 33 -15.63 0.00 -3.21
C PRO A 33 -15.14 -1.01 -4.26
N ASP A 34 -15.04 -0.60 -5.54
CA ASP A 34 -14.53 -1.45 -6.62
C ASP A 34 -13.00 -1.63 -6.59
N ASP A 35 -12.29 -0.92 -5.70
CA ASP A 35 -10.85 -1.01 -5.59
C ASP A 35 -10.36 -2.31 -4.92
N ALA A 36 -9.14 -2.69 -5.27
CA ALA A 36 -8.37 -3.71 -4.61
C ALA A 36 -7.02 -3.13 -4.18
N TRP A 37 -6.76 -3.16 -2.88
CA TRP A 37 -5.58 -2.61 -2.23
C TRP A 37 -4.66 -3.72 -1.74
N THR A 38 -3.37 -3.45 -1.62
CA THR A 38 -2.43 -4.36 -0.94
C THR A 38 -2.12 -3.89 0.48
N CYS A 39 -2.17 -4.78 1.45
CA CYS A 39 -1.42 -4.65 2.70
C CYS A 39 -0.03 -5.25 2.46
N PHE A 40 0.89 -4.42 1.98
CA PHE A 40 2.26 -4.82 1.62
C PHE A 40 3.24 -4.53 2.74
N HIS A 41 3.06 -3.40 3.44
CA HIS A 41 3.99 -2.97 4.46
C HIS A 41 3.70 -3.66 5.80
N SER A 42 4.76 -3.85 6.59
CA SER A 42 4.64 -4.32 7.97
C SER A 42 3.74 -3.39 8.80
N ALA A 43 2.93 -3.97 9.69
CA ALA A 43 2.13 -3.22 10.67
C ALA A 43 2.97 -2.34 11.62
N ALA A 44 4.30 -2.53 11.64
CA ALA A 44 5.23 -1.66 12.35
C ALA A 44 5.56 -0.35 11.60
N PHE A 45 5.10 -0.20 10.36
CA PHE A 45 5.27 0.99 9.52
C PHE A 45 3.92 1.66 9.27
N ASP A 46 3.87 2.98 9.37
CA ASP A 46 2.63 3.77 9.29
C ASP A 46 1.95 3.68 7.92
N PHE A 47 2.68 3.39 6.86
CA PHE A 47 2.07 3.19 5.53
C PHE A 47 1.07 2.02 5.50
N SER A 48 1.24 1.02 6.38
CA SER A 48 0.24 -0.05 6.54
C SER A 48 -1.11 0.47 7.08
N VAL A 49 -1.11 1.58 7.83
CA VAL A 49 -2.34 2.24 8.30
C VAL A 49 -3.11 2.79 7.09
N TRP A 50 -2.42 3.42 6.15
CA TRP A 50 -3.02 3.90 4.89
C TRP A 50 -3.56 2.73 4.04
N GLU A 51 -2.78 1.66 3.89
CA GLU A 51 -3.20 0.47 3.12
C GLU A 51 -4.46 -0.18 3.71
N ILE A 52 -4.48 -0.41 5.02
CA ILE A 52 -5.58 -1.10 5.70
C ILE A 52 -6.83 -0.21 5.73
N TRP A 53 -6.71 1.02 6.23
CA TRP A 53 -7.88 1.87 6.45
C TRP A 53 -8.35 2.56 5.18
N GLY A 54 -7.46 2.82 4.21
CA GLY A 54 -7.83 3.27 2.87
C GLY A 54 -8.77 2.29 2.18
N ALA A 55 -8.50 0.98 2.30
CA ALA A 55 -9.40 -0.04 1.78
C ALA A 55 -10.71 -0.16 2.60
N LEU A 56 -10.59 -0.36 3.91
CA LEU A 56 -11.75 -0.70 4.75
C LEU A 56 -12.74 0.46 4.92
N LEU A 57 -12.28 1.71 4.97
CA LEU A 57 -13.16 2.89 5.09
C LEU A 57 -13.79 3.30 3.75
N THR A 58 -13.36 2.71 2.63
CA THR A 58 -13.92 2.97 1.28
C THR A 58 -14.77 1.81 0.78
N GLY A 59 -14.90 0.71 1.55
CA GLY A 59 -15.63 -0.49 1.15
C GLY A 59 -14.87 -1.38 0.16
N ALA A 60 -13.59 -1.08 -0.08
CA ALA A 60 -12.74 -1.78 -1.03
C ALA A 60 -12.18 -3.09 -0.47
N ARG A 61 -11.63 -3.94 -1.35
CA ARG A 61 -10.97 -5.19 -0.97
C ARG A 61 -9.54 -4.94 -0.51
N LEU A 62 -9.12 -5.58 0.59
CA LEU A 62 -7.73 -5.62 1.04
C LEU A 62 -7.10 -6.98 0.77
N VAL A 63 -6.00 -6.99 0.03
CA VAL A 63 -5.17 -8.16 -0.30
C VAL A 63 -3.98 -8.18 0.65
N VAL A 64 -3.92 -9.16 1.54
CA VAL A 64 -2.77 -9.34 2.45
C VAL A 64 -1.63 -10.02 1.70
N VAL A 65 -0.49 -9.33 1.60
CA VAL A 65 0.72 -9.86 0.94
C VAL A 65 1.58 -10.54 2.00
N ASP A 66 1.95 -11.79 1.77
CA ASP A 66 2.81 -12.51 2.71
C ASP A 66 4.28 -12.07 2.62
N HIS A 67 5.04 -12.48 3.63
CA HIS A 67 6.44 -12.11 3.79
C HIS A 67 7.32 -12.45 2.59
N TRP A 68 7.10 -13.61 1.97
CA TRP A 68 7.94 -14.10 0.88
C TRP A 68 7.62 -13.39 -0.42
N THR A 69 6.33 -13.24 -0.74
CA THR A 69 5.89 -12.51 -1.93
C THR A 69 6.30 -11.04 -1.88
N SER A 70 6.23 -10.36 -0.72
CA SER A 70 6.62 -8.95 -0.61
C SER A 70 8.10 -8.67 -0.95
N ARG A 71 8.96 -9.70 -0.96
CA ARG A 71 10.41 -9.60 -1.18
C ARG A 71 10.85 -10.03 -2.57
N HIS A 72 9.95 -10.58 -3.37
CA HIS A 72 10.24 -11.06 -4.72
C HIS A 72 9.38 -10.27 -5.72
N PRO A 73 9.96 -9.27 -6.41
CA PRO A 73 9.22 -8.37 -7.30
C PRO A 73 8.37 -9.09 -8.35
N GLU A 74 8.85 -10.23 -8.87
CA GLU A 74 8.17 -11.06 -9.85
C GLU A 74 6.93 -11.75 -9.24
N ASP A 75 7.05 -12.32 -8.05
CA ASP A 75 5.94 -12.94 -7.34
C ASP A 75 4.90 -11.89 -6.95
N PHE A 76 5.37 -10.72 -6.50
CA PHE A 76 4.49 -9.62 -6.16
C PHE A 76 3.75 -9.10 -7.40
N HIS A 77 4.44 -8.90 -8.52
CA HIS A 77 3.82 -8.54 -9.79
C HIS A 77 2.74 -9.55 -10.20
N ALA A 78 3.03 -10.85 -10.13
CA ALA A 78 2.07 -11.90 -10.42
C ALA A 78 0.84 -11.86 -9.48
N LEU A 79 1.03 -11.53 -8.20
CA LEU A 79 -0.05 -11.28 -7.26
C LEU A 79 -0.89 -10.06 -7.66
N LEU A 80 -0.26 -8.93 -8.02
CA LEU A 80 -0.98 -7.72 -8.46
C LEU A 80 -1.87 -8.01 -9.67
N ALA A 81 -1.35 -8.78 -10.63
CA ALA A 81 -2.09 -9.19 -11.82
C ALA A 81 -3.28 -10.11 -11.48
N ARG A 82 -3.02 -11.18 -10.70
CA ARG A 82 -4.05 -12.16 -10.29
C ARG A 82 -5.17 -11.51 -9.50
N GLU A 83 -4.81 -10.67 -8.54
CA GLU A 83 -5.74 -10.02 -7.63
C GLU A 83 -6.37 -8.75 -8.22
N ARG A 84 -5.95 -8.34 -9.44
CA ARG A 84 -6.41 -7.12 -10.10
C ARG A 84 -6.29 -5.89 -9.19
N VAL A 85 -5.13 -5.74 -8.54
CA VAL A 85 -4.87 -4.62 -7.63
C VAL A 85 -4.98 -3.30 -8.38
N SER A 86 -5.74 -2.36 -7.81
CA SER A 86 -5.97 -1.03 -8.37
C SER A 86 -5.22 0.08 -7.63
N VAL A 87 -4.98 -0.10 -6.32
CA VAL A 87 -4.26 0.84 -5.48
C VAL A 87 -3.07 0.15 -4.81
N LEU A 88 -1.88 0.69 -5.06
CA LEU A 88 -0.61 0.17 -4.57
C LEU A 88 0.15 1.25 -3.79
N SER A 89 0.71 0.89 -2.64
CA SER A 89 1.65 1.75 -1.91
C SER A 89 3.05 1.12 -1.94
N GLN A 90 4.09 1.90 -2.23
CA GLN A 90 5.48 1.42 -2.30
C GLN A 90 6.47 2.50 -1.84
N THR A 91 7.62 2.08 -1.33
CA THR A 91 8.79 2.96 -1.28
C THR A 91 9.34 3.17 -2.71
N PRO A 92 10.02 4.31 -3.00
CA PRO A 92 10.61 4.52 -4.33
C PRO A 92 11.56 3.40 -4.76
N SER A 93 12.35 2.86 -3.83
CA SER A 93 13.27 1.75 -4.10
C SER A 93 12.53 0.45 -4.44
N ALA A 94 11.49 0.10 -3.69
CA ALA A 94 10.70 -1.11 -3.98
C ALA A 94 9.91 -0.97 -5.29
N PHE A 95 9.36 0.21 -5.57
CA PHE A 95 8.68 0.49 -6.83
C PHE A 95 9.62 0.33 -8.05
N THR A 96 10.90 0.73 -7.92
CA THR A 96 11.89 0.57 -8.99
C THR A 96 12.11 -0.90 -9.33
N LEU A 97 12.17 -1.77 -8.31
CA LEU A 97 12.29 -3.22 -8.50
C LEU A 97 11.03 -3.81 -9.15
N LEU A 98 9.85 -3.40 -8.69
CA LEU A 98 8.58 -3.82 -9.29
C LEU A 98 8.44 -3.37 -10.76
N ALA A 99 8.84 -2.13 -11.07
CA ALA A 99 8.83 -1.62 -12.44
C ALA A 99 9.81 -2.38 -13.35
N ALA A 100 10.88 -2.95 -12.79
CA ALA A 100 11.76 -3.84 -13.54
C ALA A 100 11.08 -5.18 -13.87
N ALA A 101 10.35 -5.76 -12.91
CA ALA A 101 9.56 -6.98 -13.12
C ALA A 101 8.40 -6.76 -14.11
N ASP A 102 7.73 -5.61 -14.09
CA ASP A 102 6.62 -5.29 -15.00
C ASP A 102 7.02 -5.33 -16.49
N ARG A 103 8.26 -4.95 -16.80
CA ARG A 103 8.80 -5.00 -18.18
C ARG A 103 8.79 -6.41 -18.79
N THR A 104 8.82 -7.45 -17.97
CA THR A 104 8.81 -8.85 -18.40
C THR A 104 7.54 -9.60 -17.99
N GLY A 105 6.84 -9.15 -16.94
CA GLY A 105 5.65 -9.79 -16.36
C GLY A 105 4.33 -9.45 -17.06
N GLY A 106 4.32 -8.49 -17.99
CA GLY A 106 3.12 -8.03 -18.68
C GLY A 106 2.39 -6.93 -17.91
N LYS A 107 1.45 -6.25 -18.58
CA LYS A 107 0.78 -5.06 -18.02
C LYS A 107 -0.12 -5.39 -16.83
N LEU A 108 -0.24 -4.46 -15.90
CA LEU A 108 -1.21 -4.45 -14.80
C LEU A 108 -2.40 -3.52 -15.12
N PRO A 109 -3.39 -3.94 -15.93
CA PRO A 109 -4.44 -3.04 -16.43
C PRO A 109 -5.41 -2.54 -15.35
N ALA A 110 -5.44 -3.17 -14.18
CA ALA A 110 -6.26 -2.73 -13.05
C ALA A 110 -5.58 -1.62 -12.23
N LEU A 111 -4.25 -1.55 -12.26
CA LEU A 111 -3.47 -0.61 -11.45
C LEU A 111 -3.68 0.81 -11.96
N ARG A 112 -4.29 1.66 -11.11
CA ARG A 112 -4.65 3.05 -11.45
C ARG A 112 -4.01 4.08 -10.53
N LEU A 113 -3.63 3.69 -9.31
CA LEU A 113 -3.05 4.57 -8.32
C LEU A 113 -1.82 3.91 -7.68
N VAL A 114 -0.69 4.60 -7.76
CA VAL A 114 0.55 4.23 -7.07
C VAL A 114 0.90 5.36 -6.12
N VAL A 115 0.89 5.08 -4.82
CA VAL A 115 1.29 6.01 -3.77
C VAL A 115 2.73 5.70 -3.38
N LEU A 116 3.62 6.66 -3.60
CA LEU A 116 5.02 6.53 -3.21
C LEU A 116 5.26 7.26 -1.88
N GLY A 117 5.85 6.56 -0.92
CA GLY A 117 6.13 7.08 0.41
C GLY A 117 7.16 6.22 1.14
N GLY A 118 7.86 6.80 2.09
CA GLY A 118 9.00 6.17 2.76
C GLY A 118 9.92 7.19 3.41
#